data_AF-A0A0S7ZXQ3-F1
#
_entry.id   AF-A0A0S7ZXQ3-F1
#
_cell.length_a   1.000
_cell.length_b   1.000
_cell.length_c   1.000
_cell.angle_alpha   90.00
_cell.angle_beta   90.00
_cell.angle_gamma   90.00
#
_symmetry.space_group_name_H-M   'P 1'
#
loop_
_entity.id
_entity.type
_entity.pdbx_description
1 polymer ?
#
loop_
_entity_poly.entity_id
_entity_poly.type
_entity_poly.pdbx_seq_one_letter_code
_entity_poly.pdbx_strand_id
1 'polypeptide(L)'
;MLSKHCMECGVEAHPKLKHPSSLRVEAAVWLAAILVGLVAGAWSAATSSSAPSLSRALQVVTQSSAEPVEPPPESATVANPSTQSPQLRFALWARGVLLDFLRTAWWVLPLPLAFSYWRQFKKHQVCAACGSRRLAPVAVDYGELPPTV
;
A
#
# COMPACT_ATOMS: atom_id res chain seq x y z
N MET A 1 24.19 -30.47 -7.21
CA MET A 1 22.84 -29.92 -7.47
C MET A 1 22.16 -30.81 -8.50
N LEU A 2 20.96 -31.35 -8.25
CA LEU A 2 20.28 -32.22 -9.23
C LEU A 2 19.90 -31.43 -10.49
N SER A 3 20.25 -31.95 -11.67
CA SER A 3 19.74 -31.48 -12.96
C SER A 3 18.26 -31.84 -13.10
N LYS A 4 17.52 -31.03 -13.86
CA LYS A 4 16.12 -31.29 -14.20
C LYS A 4 15.93 -31.21 -15.71
N HIS A 5 15.08 -32.08 -16.23
CA HIS A 5 14.73 -32.08 -17.65
C HIS A 5 13.59 -31.08 -17.89
N CYS A 6 13.75 -30.16 -18.83
CA CYS A 6 12.71 -29.21 -19.18
C CYS A 6 11.77 -29.78 -20.24
N MET A 7 10.48 -29.92 -19.91
CA MET A 7 9.48 -30.52 -20.81
C MET A 7 9.11 -29.64 -22.01
N GLU A 8 9.51 -28.36 -22.03
CA GLU A 8 9.19 -27.44 -23.13
C GLU A 8 10.33 -27.28 -24.13
N CYS A 9 11.58 -27.15 -23.68
CA CYS A 9 12.72 -27.03 -24.57
C CYS A 9 13.53 -28.33 -24.73
N GLY A 10 13.24 -29.37 -23.96
CA GLY A 10 13.98 -30.64 -23.97
C GLY A 10 15.40 -30.56 -23.40
N VAL A 11 15.84 -29.39 -22.93
CA VAL A 11 17.20 -29.19 -22.43
C VAL A 11 17.26 -29.59 -20.96
N GLU A 12 18.30 -30.35 -20.61
CA GLU A 12 18.70 -30.54 -19.23
C GLU A 12 19.36 -29.27 -18.71
N ALA A 13 18.66 -28.57 -17.83
CA ALA A 13 19.13 -27.30 -17.30
C ALA A 13 19.05 -27.32 -15.79
N HIS A 14 20.01 -26.65 -15.15
CA HIS A 14 19.92 -26.42 -13.72
C HIS A 14 18.75 -25.47 -13.43
N PRO A 15 17.84 -25.83 -12.49
CA PRO A 15 16.72 -24.96 -12.15
C PRO A 15 17.24 -23.67 -11.54
N LYS A 16 16.87 -22.52 -12.13
CA LYS A 16 17.11 -21.21 -11.55
C LYS A 16 15.94 -20.86 -10.65
N LEU A 17 16.22 -20.38 -9.43
CA LEU A 17 15.19 -19.81 -8.57
C LEU A 17 14.80 -18.45 -9.13
N LYS A 18 13.54 -18.29 -9.53
CA LYS A 18 13.01 -17.01 -10.00
C LYS A 18 11.94 -16.52 -9.05
N HIS A 19 12.06 -15.28 -8.62
CA HIS A 19 11.00 -14.59 -7.91
C HIS A 19 9.91 -14.19 -8.91
N PRO A 20 8.62 -14.33 -8.58
CA PRO A 20 7.54 -13.82 -9.41
C PRO A 20 7.51 -12.29 -9.32
N SER A 21 8.41 -11.59 -10.02
CA SER A 21 8.40 -10.14 -10.14
C SER A 21 7.26 -9.71 -11.06
N SER A 22 6.06 -9.58 -10.53
CA SER A 22 5.00 -8.80 -11.19
C SER A 22 4.69 -7.63 -10.28
N LEU A 23 5.44 -6.55 -10.53
CA LEU A 23 5.25 -5.21 -10.00
C LEU A 23 3.81 -4.72 -10.26
N ARG A 24 3.19 -5.20 -11.35
CA ARG A 24 1.79 -4.91 -11.69
C ARG A 24 0.80 -5.40 -10.63
N VAL A 25 0.97 -6.64 -10.13
CA VAL A 25 0.06 -7.20 -9.12
C VAL A 25 0.25 -6.50 -7.77
N GLU A 26 1.48 -6.16 -7.42
CA GLU A 26 1.76 -5.40 -6.19
C GLU A 26 1.17 -3.99 -6.26
N ALA A 27 1.37 -3.28 -7.37
CA ALA A 27 0.76 -1.99 -7.61
C ALA A 27 -0.77 -2.06 -7.54
N ALA A 28 -1.40 -3.07 -8.15
CA ALA A 28 -2.85 -3.25 -8.10
C ALA A 28 -3.38 -3.44 -6.68
N VAL A 29 -2.68 -4.24 -5.84
CA VAL A 29 -3.06 -4.46 -4.44
C VAL A 29 -2.94 -3.16 -3.62
N TRP A 30 -1.85 -2.41 -3.80
CA TRP A 30 -1.70 -1.10 -3.15
C TRP A 30 -2.77 -0.10 -3.60
N LEU A 31 -3.07 -0.06 -4.90
CA LEU A 31 -4.05 0.85 -5.47
C LEU A 31 -5.45 0.53 -4.92
N ALA A 32 -5.81 -0.75 -4.80
CA ALA A 32 -7.06 -1.18 -4.18
C ALA A 32 -7.15 -0.76 -2.70
N ALA A 33 -6.07 -0.93 -1.92
CA ALA A 33 -6.03 -0.51 -0.52
C ALA A 33 -6.21 1.01 -0.36
N ILE A 34 -5.55 1.81 -1.21
CA ILE A 34 -5.71 3.28 -1.23
C ILE A 34 -7.14 3.66 -1.58
N LEU A 35 -7.73 3.00 -2.58
CA LEU A 35 -9.09 3.30 -3.04
C LEU A 35 -10.13 3.03 -1.95
N VAL A 36 -10.00 1.91 -1.23
CA VAL A 36 -10.85 1.58 -0.08
C VAL A 36 -10.69 2.63 1.02
N GLY A 37 -9.46 3.03 1.33
CA GLY A 37 -9.19 4.08 2.32
C GLY A 37 -9.80 5.44 1.95
N LEU A 38 -9.72 5.82 0.67
CA LEU A 38 -10.33 7.07 0.17
C LEU A 38 -11.85 7.04 0.22
N VAL A 39 -12.47 5.93 -0.17
CA VAL A 39 -13.94 5.78 -0.13
C VAL A 39 -14.43 5.80 1.32
N ALA A 40 -13.75 5.09 2.23
CA ALA A 40 -14.09 5.12 3.64
C ALA A 40 -13.92 6.54 4.23
N GLY A 41 -12.84 7.25 3.89
CA GLY A 41 -12.61 8.62 4.33
C GLY A 41 -13.65 9.60 3.79
N ALA A 42 -14.00 9.50 2.51
CA ALA A 42 -15.04 10.33 1.89
C ALA A 42 -16.42 10.07 2.49
N TRP A 43 -16.74 8.81 2.79
CA TRP A 43 -17.97 8.44 3.46
C TRP A 43 -18.03 9.03 4.87
N SER A 44 -16.99 8.85 5.68
CA SER A 44 -16.91 9.43 7.04
C SER A 44 -17.02 10.95 7.01
N ALA A 45 -16.41 11.61 6.03
CA ALA A 45 -16.53 13.06 5.85
C ALA A 45 -17.95 13.48 5.46
N ALA A 46 -18.62 12.73 4.57
CA ALA A 46 -19.99 13.01 4.13
C ALA A 46 -21.03 12.76 5.24
N THR A 47 -20.81 11.77 6.11
CA THR A 47 -21.70 11.47 7.24
C THR A 47 -21.43 12.31 8.48
N SER A 48 -20.29 13.03 8.51
CA SER A 48 -19.96 13.92 9.63
C SER A 48 -20.79 15.20 9.55
N SER A 49 -21.72 15.36 10.49
CA SER A 49 -22.56 16.57 10.65
C SER A 49 -21.78 17.86 10.96
N SER A 50 -20.47 17.74 11.21
CA SER A 50 -19.55 18.85 11.52
C SER A 50 -18.57 19.18 10.39
N ALA A 51 -18.70 18.58 9.21
CA ALA A 51 -17.79 18.85 8.10
C ALA A 51 -17.95 20.30 7.60
N PRO A 52 -16.88 21.13 7.58
CA PRO A 52 -16.95 22.44 6.94
C PRO A 52 -17.28 22.25 5.45
N SER A 53 -18.12 23.11 4.89
CA SER A 53 -18.41 23.07 3.46
C SER A 53 -17.09 23.17 2.67
N LEU A 54 -16.99 22.42 1.57
CA LEU A 54 -15.78 22.35 0.73
C LEU A 54 -15.29 23.75 0.29
N SER A 55 -16.24 24.65 0.06
CA SER A 55 -16.02 26.08 -0.22
C SER A 55 -15.27 26.80 0.90
N ARG A 56 -15.56 26.48 2.17
CA ARG A 56 -14.90 27.06 3.35
C ARG A 56 -13.48 26.51 3.54
N ALA A 57 -13.28 25.22 3.26
CA ALA A 57 -11.96 24.61 3.31
C ALA A 57 -11.02 25.24 2.25
N LEU A 58 -11.52 25.46 1.03
CA LEU A 58 -10.79 26.16 -0.03
C LEU A 58 -10.48 27.61 0.34
N GLN A 59 -11.41 28.32 0.99
CA GLN A 59 -11.20 29.69 1.46
C GLN A 59 -10.12 29.80 2.54
N VAL A 60 -10.05 28.87 3.50
CA VAL A 60 -9.00 28.89 4.54
C VAL A 60 -7.62 28.61 3.94
N VAL A 61 -7.53 27.69 2.96
CA VAL A 61 -6.27 27.39 2.25
C VAL A 61 -5.81 28.60 1.42
N THR A 62 -6.75 29.31 0.78
CA THR A 62 -6.40 30.52 0.01
C THR A 62 -6.09 31.72 0.91
N GLN A 63 -6.75 31.87 2.06
CA GLN A 63 -6.43 32.93 3.03
C GLN A 63 -5.10 32.73 3.75
N SER A 64 -4.66 31.48 3.95
CA SER A 64 -3.34 31.18 4.54
C SER A 64 -2.16 31.70 3.69
N SER A 65 -2.39 32.10 2.44
CA SER A 65 -1.35 32.63 1.55
C SER A 65 -1.37 34.16 1.43
N ALA A 66 -2.32 34.85 2.07
CA ALA A 66 -2.38 36.30 2.06
C ALA A 66 -1.61 36.86 3.26
N GLU A 67 -0.45 37.46 2.97
CA GLU A 67 0.41 38.17 3.93
C GLU A 67 -0.39 39.25 4.68
N PRO A 68 -0.26 39.40 6.02
CA PRO A 68 -1.06 40.34 6.78
C PRO A 68 -0.59 41.78 6.50
N VAL A 69 -1.42 42.57 5.81
CA VAL A 69 -1.29 44.03 5.78
C VAL A 69 -1.85 44.59 7.08
N GLU A 70 -0.99 45.26 7.84
CA GLU A 70 -1.22 45.85 9.16
C GLU A 70 -2.28 46.97 9.10
N PRO A 71 -3.44 46.85 9.80
CA PRO A 71 -4.37 47.95 9.97
C PRO A 71 -4.11 48.74 11.28
N PRO A 72 -4.41 50.06 11.30
CA PRO A 72 -4.11 50.95 12.43
C PRO A 72 -4.99 50.68 13.68
N PRO A 73 -4.58 51.16 14.87
CA PRO A 73 -5.17 50.77 16.14
C PRO A 73 -6.45 51.56 16.44
N GLU A 74 -7.60 50.89 16.50
CA GLU A 74 -8.77 51.46 17.15
C GLU A 74 -9.61 50.41 17.90
N SER A 75 -9.78 50.71 19.19
CA SER A 75 -10.94 50.38 20.04
C SER A 75 -11.07 48.94 20.55
N ALA A 76 -10.64 48.77 21.80
CA ALA A 76 -10.92 47.65 22.68
C ALA A 76 -12.43 47.35 22.73
N THR A 77 -12.84 46.25 22.10
CA THR A 77 -14.19 45.71 22.19
C THR A 77 -14.16 44.43 23.04
N VAL A 78 -14.82 44.52 24.18
CA VAL A 78 -15.33 43.49 25.09
C VAL A 78 -15.03 42.04 24.66
N ALA A 79 -14.17 41.37 25.42
CA ALA A 79 -13.82 39.96 25.27
C ALA A 79 -15.04 39.06 25.52
N ASN A 80 -15.71 38.66 24.43
CA ASN A 80 -16.70 37.60 24.43
C ASN A 80 -15.97 36.23 24.46
N PRO A 81 -16.16 35.39 25.48
CA PRO A 81 -15.49 34.09 25.57
C PRO A 81 -16.23 33.04 24.73
N SER A 82 -16.17 33.12 23.40
CA SER A 82 -16.70 32.02 22.55
C SER A 82 -16.22 31.98 21.10
N THR A 83 -15.41 32.92 20.62
CA THR A 83 -14.82 32.86 19.28
C THR A 83 -13.58 31.96 19.28
N GLN A 84 -13.80 30.65 19.41
CA GLN A 84 -12.78 29.67 18.99
C GLN A 84 -12.42 29.97 17.53
N SER A 85 -11.14 30.28 17.28
CA SER A 85 -10.70 30.69 15.96
C SER A 85 -11.01 29.59 14.94
N PRO A 86 -11.49 29.95 13.73
CA PRO A 86 -11.88 28.98 12.70
C PRO A 86 -10.73 28.04 12.33
N GLN A 87 -9.49 28.49 12.47
CA GLN A 87 -8.28 27.67 12.29
C GLN A 87 -8.19 26.53 13.31
N LEU A 88 -8.51 26.79 14.58
CA LEU A 88 -8.43 25.79 15.65
C LEU A 88 -9.52 24.71 15.49
N ARG A 89 -10.71 25.10 15.01
CA ARG A 89 -11.78 24.15 14.64
C ARG A 89 -11.39 23.27 13.46
N PHE A 90 -10.77 23.85 12.43
CA PHE A 90 -10.26 23.08 11.30
C PHE A 90 -9.16 22.11 11.72
N ALA A 91 -8.22 22.55 12.57
CA ALA A 91 -7.15 21.70 13.08
C ALA A 91 -7.69 20.51 13.89
N LEU A 92 -8.69 20.73 14.74
CA LEU A 92 -9.34 19.67 15.51
C LEU A 92 -10.11 18.69 14.60
N TRP A 93 -10.82 19.18 13.59
CA TRP A 93 -11.50 18.34 12.60
C TRP A 93 -10.50 17.51 11.77
N ALA A 94 -9.45 18.15 11.23
CA ALA A 94 -8.41 17.50 10.45
C ALA A 94 -7.67 16.43 11.27
N ARG A 95 -7.42 16.69 12.56
CA ARG A 95 -6.89 15.69 13.49
C ARG A 95 -7.82 14.50 13.65
N GLY A 96 -9.13 14.72 13.76
CA GLY A 96 -10.13 13.64 13.81
C GLY A 96 -10.08 12.76 12.56
N VAL A 97 -10.14 13.39 11.38
CA VAL A 97 -10.07 12.70 10.09
C VAL A 97 -8.75 11.93 9.93
N LEU A 98 -7.62 12.52 10.34
CA LEU A 98 -6.32 11.86 10.27
C LEU A 98 -6.24 10.65 11.20
N LEU A 99 -6.81 10.73 12.40
CA LEU A 99 -6.84 9.60 13.34
C LEU A 99 -7.74 8.47 12.83
N ASP A 100 -8.90 8.78 12.26
CA ASP A 100 -9.78 7.77 11.65
C ASP A 100 -9.12 7.12 10.43
N PHE A 101 -8.42 7.91 9.61
CA PHE A 101 -7.62 7.37 8.51
C PHE A 101 -6.51 6.46 9.02
N LEU A 102 -5.72 6.87 10.02
CA LEU A 102 -4.65 6.06 10.60
C LEU A 102 -5.20 4.78 11.23
N ARG A 103 -6.33 4.86 11.93
CA ARG A 103 -7.01 3.69 12.51
C ARG A 103 -7.44 2.71 11.43
N THR A 104 -8.05 3.21 10.35
CA THR A 104 -8.49 2.37 9.23
C THR A 104 -7.31 1.79 8.48
N ALA A 105 -6.30 2.62 8.19
CA ALA A 105 -5.05 2.23 7.55
C ALA A 105 -4.35 1.14 8.37
N TRP A 106 -4.31 1.24 9.69
CA TRP A 106 -3.72 0.20 10.56
C TRP A 106 -4.34 -1.18 10.36
N TRP A 107 -5.65 -1.26 10.11
CA TRP A 107 -6.34 -2.52 9.82
C TRP A 107 -6.13 -3.01 8.38
N VAL A 108 -5.98 -2.08 7.43
CA VAL A 108 -5.84 -2.40 6.00
C VAL A 108 -4.39 -2.69 5.61
N LEU A 109 -3.40 -2.02 6.22
CA LEU A 109 -1.96 -2.16 5.96
C LEU A 109 -1.40 -3.59 6.10
N PRO A 110 -1.81 -4.41 7.08
CA PRO A 110 -1.25 -5.74 7.23
C PRO A 110 -1.60 -6.68 6.06
N LEU A 111 -2.70 -6.46 5.34
CA LEU A 111 -3.05 -7.28 4.17
C LEU A 111 -2.03 -7.16 3.01
N PRO A 112 -1.74 -5.97 2.45
CA PRO A 112 -0.75 -5.82 1.39
C PRO A 112 0.65 -6.21 1.87
N LEU A 113 1.00 -5.94 3.13
CA LEU A 113 2.28 -6.35 3.72
C LEU A 113 2.39 -7.87 3.82
N ALA A 114 1.38 -8.56 4.36
CA ALA A 114 1.37 -10.01 4.45
C ALA A 114 1.35 -10.66 3.06
N PHE A 115 0.62 -10.09 2.10
CA PHE A 115 0.62 -10.55 0.71
C PHE A 115 2.00 -10.39 0.05
N SER A 116 2.64 -9.23 0.23
CA SER A 116 4.00 -8.98 -0.27
C SER A 116 5.00 -9.95 0.37
N TYR A 117 4.92 -10.13 1.70
CA TYR A 117 5.76 -11.07 2.44
C TYR A 117 5.56 -12.51 1.95
N TRP A 118 4.33 -13.05 1.98
CA TRP A 118 4.02 -14.40 1.51
C TRP A 118 4.52 -14.68 0.09
N ARG A 119 4.41 -13.69 -0.78
CA ARG A 119 4.88 -13.78 -2.17
C ARG A 119 6.40 -13.83 -2.28
N GLN A 120 7.14 -13.12 -1.43
CA GLN A 120 8.61 -13.19 -1.42
C GLN A 120 9.12 -14.59 -1.08
N PHE A 121 8.38 -15.37 -0.26
CA PHE A 121 8.75 -16.75 0.08
C PHE A 121 8.44 -17.77 -1.01
N LYS A 122 7.53 -17.47 -1.95
CA LYS A 122 7.23 -18.36 -3.06
C LYS A 122 8.25 -18.20 -4.19
N LYS A 123 9.45 -18.75 -3.96
CA LYS A 123 10.41 -19.01 -5.03
C LYS A 123 9.92 -20.20 -5.85
N HIS A 124 9.93 -20.05 -7.18
CA HIS A 124 9.63 -21.16 -8.07
C HIS A 124 10.85 -21.47 -8.92
N GLN A 125 11.05 -22.75 -9.18
CA GLN A 125 12.12 -23.22 -10.05
C GLN A 125 11.68 -23.05 -11.50
N VAL A 126 12.52 -22.43 -12.31
CA VAL A 126 12.33 -22.28 -13.76
C VAL A 126 13.55 -22.81 -14.51
N CYS A 127 13.33 -23.25 -15.74
CA CYS A 127 14.41 -23.65 -16.63
C CYS A 127 15.34 -22.47 -16.90
N ALA A 128 16.66 -22.67 -16.77
CA ALA A 128 17.64 -21.62 -17.04
C ALA A 128 17.74 -21.25 -18.53
N ALA A 129 17.36 -22.16 -19.44
CA ALA A 129 17.42 -21.93 -20.88
C ALA A 129 16.20 -21.15 -21.39
N CYS A 130 14.98 -21.67 -21.19
CA CYS A 130 13.75 -21.09 -21.76
C CYS A 130 12.86 -20.36 -20.73
N GLY A 131 13.13 -20.48 -19.43
CA GLY A 131 12.30 -19.88 -18.38
C GLY A 131 11.01 -20.63 -18.04
N SER A 132 10.77 -21.82 -18.62
CA SER A 132 9.60 -22.65 -18.35
C SER A 132 9.53 -23.12 -16.90
N ARG A 133 8.30 -23.36 -16.40
CA ARG A 133 8.03 -23.95 -15.08
C ARG A 133 7.88 -25.47 -15.12
N ARG A 134 7.79 -26.08 -16.31
CA ARG A 134 7.61 -27.53 -16.47
C ARG A 134 8.97 -28.23 -16.44
N LEU A 135 9.40 -28.61 -15.24
CA LEU A 135 10.66 -29.30 -14.97
C LEU A 135 10.37 -30.67 -14.38
N ALA A 136 10.80 -31.74 -15.06
CA ALA A 136 10.76 -33.10 -14.56
C ALA A 136 12.09 -33.43 -13.84
N PRO A 137 12.07 -34.18 -12.71
CA PRO A 137 13.28 -34.74 -12.17
C PRO A 137 13.87 -35.71 -13.20
N VAL A 138 15.16 -35.57 -13.52
CA VAL A 138 15.88 -36.62 -14.25
C VAL A 138 15.96 -37.79 -13.26
N ALA A 139 15.32 -38.91 -13.59
CA ALA A 139 15.52 -40.13 -12.82
C ALA A 139 17.00 -40.47 -12.95
N VAL A 140 17.73 -40.32 -11.85
CA VAL A 140 19.10 -40.83 -11.79
C VAL A 140 18.92 -42.33 -11.77
N ASP A 141 19.30 -42.99 -12.86
CA ASP A 141 19.36 -44.44 -12.89
C ASP A 141 20.47 -44.83 -11.91
N TYR A 142 20.08 -45.12 -10.67
CA TYR A 142 20.99 -45.73 -9.71
C TYR A 142 21.19 -47.14 -10.25
N GLY A 143 22.17 -47.27 -11.14
CA GLY A 143 22.57 -48.56 -11.70
C GLY A 143 22.59 -49.55 -10.56
N GLU A 144 21.85 -50.65 -10.76
CA GLU A 144 21.71 -51.76 -9.83
C GLU A 144 23.03 -51.96 -9.08
N LEU A 145 23.05 -51.66 -7.78
CA LEU A 145 24.19 -52.07 -6.97
C LEU A 145 24.26 -53.60 -7.11
N PRO A 146 25.42 -54.16 -7.51
CA PRO A 146 25.56 -55.60 -7.58
C PRO A 146 25.22 -56.19 -6.20
N PRO A 147 24.50 -57.33 -6.15
CA PRO A 147 24.13 -57.93 -4.88
C PRO A 147 25.42 -58.19 -4.08
N THR A 148 25.50 -57.60 -2.89
CA THR A 148 26.53 -57.93 -1.91
C THR A 148 26.26 -59.36 -1.44
N VAL A 149 27.09 -60.29 -1.90
CA VAL A 149 27.13 -61.69 -1.47
C VAL A 149 27.78 -61.77 -0.09
#